data_AF-A0A975J8G8-F1
#
_entry.id   AF-A0A975J8G8-F1
#
_cell.length_a   1.000
_cell.length_b   1.000
_cell.length_c   1.000
_cell.angle_alpha   90.00
_cell.angle_beta   90.00
_cell.angle_gamma   90.00
#
_symmetry.space_group_name_H-M   'P 1'
#
loop_
_entity.id
_entity.type
_entity.pdbx_description
1 polymer ?
#
loop_
_entity_poly.entity_id
_entity_poly.type
_entity_poly.pdbx_seq_one_letter_code
_entity_poly.pdbx_strand_id
1 'polypeptide(L)' 'MTVGEVIKINSPGIHKRLMQIGKGNKEPKKRIELGDSPQNLMKVDSYKRARGVLRQKTWG' A
#
# COMPACT_ATOMS: atom_id res chain seq x y z
N MET A 1 -5.58 17.48 25.97
CA MET A 1 -4.65 17.77 24.87
C MET A 1 -3.99 16.49 24.45
N THR A 2 -4.25 16.03 23.23
CA THR A 2 -3.53 14.91 22.64
C THR A 2 -2.23 15.41 21.99
N VAL A 3 -1.21 14.55 21.90
CA VAL A 3 0.07 14.89 21.26
C VAL A 3 -0.13 15.41 19.83
N GLY A 4 -1.13 14.88 19.11
CA GLY A 4 -1.50 15.34 17.77
C GLY A 4 -2.01 16.79 17.73
N GLU A 5 -2.83 17.21 18.70
CA GLU A 5 -3.31 18.59 18.81
C GLU A 5 -2.18 19.57 19.13
N VAL A 6 -1.25 19.16 20.00
CA VAL A 6 -0.06 19.96 20.33
C VAL A 6 0.82 20.19 19.10
N ILE A 7 1.09 19.14 18.32
CA ILE A 7 1.88 19.24 17.09
C ILE A 7 1.14 20.08 16.03
N LYS A 8 -0.19 20.00 15.97
CA LYS A 8 -1.01 20.79 15.04
C LYS A 8 -0.91 22.29 15.33
N ILE A 9 -0.90 22.68 16.61
CA ILE A 9 -0.81 24.08 17.04
C ILE A 9 0.63 24.60 16.90
N ASN A 10 1.62 23.85 17.41
CA ASN A 10 3.01 24.30 17.46
C ASN A 10 3.74 24.19 16.13
N SER A 11 3.32 23.28 15.24
CA SER A 11 4.03 23.01 13.98
C SER A 11 3.09 22.44 12.90
N PRO A 12 2.18 23.28 12.36
CA PRO A 12 1.17 22.84 11.38
C PRO A 12 1.78 22.23 10.11
N GLY A 13 2.98 22.67 9.70
CA GLY A 13 3.70 22.10 8.56
C GLY A 13 4.18 20.66 8.81
N ILE A 14 4.67 20.36 10.02
CA ILE A 14 5.11 19.02 10.42
C ILE A 14 3.90 18.09 10.53
N HIS A 15 2.80 18.56 11.12
CA HIS A 15 1.54 17.81 11.21
C HIS A 15 1.03 17.41 9.81
N LYS A 16 1.04 18.32 8.82
CA LYS A 16 0.64 18.01 7.44
C LYS A 16 1.54 16.95 6.79
N ARG A 17 2.86 17.03 6.98
CA ARG A 17 3.81 16.03 6.45
C ARG A 17 3.59 14.65 7.07
N LEU A 18 3.41 14.57 8.39
CA LEU A 18 3.13 13.31 9.10
C LEU A 18 1.84 12.64 8.60
N MET A 19 0.79 13.42 8.39
CA MET A 19 -0.48 12.93 7.82
C MET A 19 -0.33 12.42 6.38
N GLN A 20 0.57 13.00 5.58
CA GLN A 20 0.86 12.54 4.22
C GLN A 20 1.70 11.25 4.21
N ILE A 21 2.70 11.15 5.10
CA ILE A 21 3.52 9.94 5.26
C ILE A 21 2.64 8.73 5.62
N GLY A 22 1.67 8.92 6.53
CA GLY A 22 0.71 7.87 6.90
C GLY A 22 -0.28 7.46 5.80
N LYS A 23 -0.46 8.29 4.76
CA LYS A 23 -1.34 8.00 3.62
C LYS A 23 -0.62 7.24 2.50
N GLY A 24 0.67 7.48 2.28
CA GLY A 24 1.45 6.86 1.19
C GLY A 24 1.66 5.35 1.33
N ASN A 25 1.67 4.82 2.55
CA ASN A 25 1.92 3.40 2.83
C ASN A 25 0.65 2.55 2.98
N LYS A 26 -0.52 3.13 2.71
CA LYS A 26 -1.79 2.38 2.62
C LYS A 26 -2.10 2.09 1.15
N GLU A 27 -1.18 1.46 0.42
CA GLU A 27 -1.69 0.58 -0.62
C GLU A 27 -2.57 -0.44 0.10
N PRO A 28 -3.82 -0.68 -0.36
CA PRO A 28 -4.58 -1.78 0.19
C PRO A 28 -3.72 -3.02 -0.06
N LYS A 29 -3.15 -3.59 1.00
CA LYS A 29 -2.65 -4.97 0.98
C LYS A 29 -3.83 -5.75 0.42
N LYS A 30 -3.75 -6.14 -0.85
CA LYS A 30 -4.82 -6.87 -1.52
C LYS A 30 -5.03 -8.09 -0.65
N ARG A 31 -6.14 -8.12 0.09
CA ARG A 31 -6.46 -9.23 0.98
C ARG A 31 -6.61 -10.44 0.07
N ILE A 32 -5.62 -11.32 0.11
CA ILE A 32 -5.76 -12.67 -0.41
C ILE A 32 -6.37 -13.48 0.71
N GLU A 33 -7.39 -14.25 0.40
CA GLU A 33 -7.99 -15.22 1.31
C GLU A 33 -7.72 -16.65 0.83
N LEU A 34 -7.73 -17.62 1.75
CA LEU A 34 -7.61 -19.04 1.40
C LEU A 34 -8.81 -19.47 0.55
N GLY A 35 -8.56 -20.02 -0.64
CA GLY A 35 -9.60 -20.38 -1.61
C GLY A 35 -9.85 -19.32 -2.68
N ASP A 36 -9.05 -18.25 -2.74
CA ASP A 36 -9.14 -17.25 -3.79
C ASP A 36 -8.87 -17.80 -5.19
N SER A 37 -9.48 -17.16 -6.20
CA SER A 37 -9.25 -17.53 -7.60
C SER A 37 -7.77 -17.42 -7.98
N PRO A 38 -7.25 -18.28 -8.88
CA PRO A 38 -5.87 -18.20 -9.37
C PRO A 38 -5.49 -16.81 -9.89
N GLN A 39 -6.45 -16.10 -10.49
CA GLN A 39 -6.27 -14.74 -11.00
C GLN A 39 -6.07 -13.71 -9.87
N ASN A 40 -6.64 -13.93 -8.69
CA ASN A 40 -6.47 -13.05 -7.53
C ASN A 40 -5.14 -13.31 -6.83
N LEU A 41 -4.73 -14.58 -6.73
CA LEU A 41 -3.41 -14.99 -6.23
C LEU A 41 -2.27 -14.41 -7.08
N MET A 42 -2.40 -14.45 -8.41
CA MET A 42 -1.43 -13.87 -9.34
C MET A 42 -1.30 -12.34 -9.27
N LYS A 43 -2.22 -11.62 -8.61
CA LYS A 43 -2.11 -10.16 -8.47
C LYS A 43 -1.09 -9.72 -7.42
N VAL A 44 -0.65 -10.63 -6.56
CA VAL A 44 0.29 -10.36 -5.47
C VAL A 44 1.69 -10.84 -5.82
N ASP A 45 1.83 -12.01 -6.45
CA ASP A 45 3.15 -12.60 -6.66
C ASP A 45 3.62 -12.49 -8.10
N SER A 46 4.74 -11.77 -8.24
CA SER A 46 5.87 -12.03 -9.15
C SER A 46 5.61 -12.15 -10.65
N TYR A 47 4.38 -12.26 -11.16
CA TYR A 47 4.07 -12.54 -12.55
C TYR A 47 2.92 -11.64 -13.05
N LYS A 48 3.11 -11.04 -14.22
CA LYS A 48 2.12 -10.20 -14.90
C LYS A 48 1.90 -10.73 -16.31
N ARG A 49 0.66 -10.74 -16.79
CA ARG A 49 0.40 -10.93 -18.23
C ARG A 49 0.81 -9.68 -19.00
N ALA A 50 1.76 -9.81 -19.92
CA ALA A 50 2.18 -8.78 -20.84
C ALA A 50 2.06 -9.32 -22.27
N ARG A 51 1.33 -8.60 -23.13
CA ARG A 51 1.04 -9.02 -24.52
C ARG A 51 0.42 -10.43 -24.60
N GLY A 52 -0.52 -10.74 -23.71
CA GLY A 52 -1.21 -12.03 -23.66
C GLY A 52 -0.47 -13.17 -22.96
N VAL A 53 0.84 -13.04 -22.73
CA VAL A 53 1.69 -14.09 -22.14
C VAL A 53 2.02 -13.78 -20.68
N LEU A 54 2.04 -14.80 -19.82
CA LEU A 54 2.43 -14.67 -18.41
C LEU A 54 3.95 -14.47 -18.30
N ARG A 55 4.42 -13.40 -17.64
CA ARG A 55 5.84 -13.09 -17.47
C ARG A 55 6.19 -12.76 -16.03
N GLN A 56 7.35 -13.22 -15.58
CA GLN A 56 7.89 -12.86 -14.26
C GLN A 56 8.33 -11.40 -14.26
N LYS A 57 8.06 -10.70 -13.17
CA LYS A 57 8.30 -9.28 -12.97
C LYS A 57 9.30 -9.01 -11.85
N THR A 58 9.26 -9.80 -10.78
CA THR A 58 10.20 -9.71 -9.65
C THR A 58 10.45 -11.12 -9.11
N TRP A 59 11.69 -11.36 -8.72
CA TRP A 59 11.99 -12.37 -7.72
C TRP A 59 11.77 -11.71 -6.37
N GLY A 60 11.17 -12.44 -5.42
CA GLY A 60 10.77 -11.99 -4.07
C GLY A 60 11.32 -10.66 -3.60
#